data_AF-A0A4S2TB32-F1
#
_entry.id   AF-A0A4S2TB32-F1
#
_cell.length_a   1.000
_cell.length_b   1.000
_cell.length_c   1.000
_cell.angle_alpha   90.00
_cell.angle_beta   90.00
_cell.angle_gamma   90.00
#
_symmetry.space_group_name_H-M   'P 1'
#
loop_
_entity.id
_entity.type
_entity.pdbx_description
1 polymer ?
#
loop_
_entity_poly.entity_id
_entity_poly.type
_entity_poly.pdbx_seq_one_letter_code
_entity_poly.pdbx_strand_id
1 'polypeptide(L)' 'MKRTYVTGECWRCDAVDVPVLWLGPVQSQDHGDGPFYCCEPCVQRLEALVRAHHSRGVASA' A
#
# COMPACT_ATOMS: atom_id res chain seq x y z
N MET A 1 10.19 -8.88 -9.30
CA MET A 1 8.77 -8.95 -9.72
C MET A 1 8.44 -7.66 -10.46
N LYS A 2 7.86 -7.71 -11.67
CA LYS A 2 7.46 -6.49 -12.39
C LYS A 2 6.20 -5.92 -11.71
N ARG A 3 6.17 -4.61 -11.47
CA ARG A 3 4.98 -3.92 -10.94
C ARG A 3 3.99 -3.74 -12.10
N THR A 4 2.78 -4.28 -11.94
CA THR A 4 1.70 -4.11 -12.92
C THR A 4 0.70 -3.11 -12.35
N TYR A 5 0.51 -2.00 -13.04
CA TYR A 5 -0.48 -0.99 -12.67
C TYR A 5 -1.75 -1.21 -13.49
N VAL A 6 -2.89 -1.00 -12.85
CA VAL A 6 -4.22 -0.98 -13.48
C VAL A 6 -4.89 0.35 -13.18
N THR A 7 -5.82 0.81 -14.02
CA THR A 7 -6.62 2.00 -13.69
C THR A 7 -7.65 1.65 -12.62
N GLY A 8 -7.74 2.45 -11.56
CA GLY A 8 -8.70 2.24 -10.49
C GLY A 8 -8.64 3.33 -9.43
N GLU A 9 -9.19 3.00 -8.26
CA GLU A 9 -9.23 3.88 -7.09
C GLU A 9 -8.03 3.63 -6.16
N CYS A 10 -7.38 4.69 -5.71
CA CYS A 10 -6.36 4.61 -4.68
C CYS A 10 -7.00 4.60 -3.29
N TRP A 11 -6.93 3.48 -2.59
CA TRP A 11 -7.54 3.26 -1.27
C TRP A 11 -6.92 4.07 -0.11
N ARG A 12 -5.96 4.95 -0.40
CA ARG A 12 -5.23 5.75 0.60
C ARG A 12 -5.47 7.25 0.46
N CYS A 13 -5.73 7.73 -0.75
CA CYS A 13 -5.97 9.15 -1.00
C CYS A 13 -7.26 9.40 -1.81
N ASP A 14 -8.06 8.36 -2.00
CA ASP A 14 -9.38 8.37 -2.65
C ASP A 14 -9.38 8.91 -4.09
N ALA A 15 -8.21 8.94 -4.73
CA ALA A 15 -8.08 9.34 -6.12
C ALA A 15 -8.66 8.25 -7.03
N VAL A 16 -9.59 8.62 -7.90
CA VAL A 16 -10.24 7.73 -8.87
C VAL A 16 -9.61 7.88 -10.26
N ASP A 17 -9.79 6.86 -11.11
CA ASP A 17 -9.29 6.81 -12.49
C ASP A 17 -7.76 7.04 -12.61
N VAL A 18 -7.00 6.60 -11.60
CA VAL A 18 -5.54 6.70 -11.59
C VAL A 18 -4.87 5.33 -11.73
N PRO A 19 -3.64 5.24 -12.26
CA PRO A 19 -2.86 4.02 -12.21
C PRO A 19 -2.57 3.61 -10.75
N VAL A 20 -3.01 2.42 -10.37
CA VAL A 20 -2.83 1.83 -9.04
C VAL A 20 -2.12 0.50 -9.11
N LEU A 21 -1.29 0.23 -8.10
CA LEU A 21 -0.58 -1.02 -7.89
C LEU A 21 -1.28 -1.83 -6.80
N TRP A 22 -1.45 -3.13 -7.03
CA TRP A 22 -1.85 -4.07 -5.97
C TRP A 22 -0.70 -4.28 -4.99
N LEU A 23 -0.92 -3.95 -3.71
CA LEU A 23 0.07 -4.10 -2.64
C LEU A 23 -0.11 -5.37 -1.80
N GLY A 24 -1.24 -6.06 -1.96
CA GLY A 24 -1.61 -7.22 -1.15
C GLY A 24 -3.01 -7.10 -0.58
N PRO A 25 -3.49 -8.09 0.19
CA PRO A 25 -4.75 -8.00 0.90
C PRO A 25 -4.61 -7.11 2.15
N VAL A 26 -5.60 -6.27 2.42
CA VAL A 26 -5.82 -5.64 3.73
C VAL A 26 -6.87 -6.42 4.51
N GLN A 27 -6.73 -6.45 5.82
CA GLN A 27 -7.71 -7.07 6.72
C GLN A 27 -8.67 -6.02 7.27
N SER A 28 -9.95 -6.33 7.25
CA SER A 28 -11.05 -5.59 7.85
C SER A 28 -11.64 -6.39 9.02
N GLN A 29 -12.00 -5.71 10.10
CA GLN A 29 -12.61 -6.37 11.27
C GLN A 29 -13.98 -6.97 10.92
N ASP A 30 -14.76 -6.27 10.09
CA ASP A 30 -16.16 -6.64 9.82
C ASP A 30 -16.36 -7.31 8.45
N HIS A 31 -15.38 -7.22 7.55
CA HIS A 31 -15.56 -7.60 6.13
C HIS A 31 -14.52 -8.61 5.61
N GLY A 32 -13.69 -9.21 6.48
CA GLY A 32 -12.66 -10.16 6.04
C GLY A 32 -11.48 -9.46 5.34
N ASP A 33 -10.94 -10.07 4.28
CA ASP A 33 -9.87 -9.46 3.48
C ASP A 33 -10.38 -8.79 2.19
N GLY A 34 -9.68 -7.73 1.77
CA GLY A 34 -9.95 -7.00 0.53
C GLY A 34 -8.67 -6.54 -0.15
N PRO A 35 -8.69 -6.26 -1.46
CA PRO A 35 -7.48 -5.93 -2.19
C PRO A 35 -7.02 -4.49 -1.92
N PHE A 36 -5.75 -4.28 -1.60
CA PHE A 36 -5.22 -2.94 -1.34
C PHE A 36 -4.51 -2.36 -2.55
N TYR A 37 -5.18 -1.44 -3.25
CA TYR A 37 -4.65 -0.74 -4.42
C TYR A 37 -4.23 0.69 -4.07
N CYS A 38 -3.05 1.10 -4.52
CA CYS A 38 -2.52 2.45 -4.28
C CYS A 38 -1.84 3.07 -5.51
N CYS A 39 -2.01 4.37 -5.71
CA CYS A 39 -1.28 5.13 -6.72
C CYS A 39 0.21 5.27 -6.34
N GLU A 40 1.09 5.52 -7.33
CA GLU A 40 2.54 5.56 -7.12
C GLU A 40 2.99 6.48 -5.97
N PRO A 41 2.50 7.73 -5.82
CA PRO A 41 2.89 8.57 -4.69
C PRO A 41 2.53 7.96 -3.32
N CYS A 42 1.39 7.26 -3.24
CA CYS A 42 0.95 6.58 -2.03
C CYS A 42 1.78 5.33 -1.74
N VAL A 43 2.15 4.55 -2.78
CA VAL A 43 3.08 3.42 -2.65
C VAL A 43 4.41 3.88 -2.08
N GLN A 44 5.00 4.94 -2.65
CA GLN A 44 6.28 5.48 -2.17
C GLN A 44 6.23 5.91 -0.70
N ARG A 45 5.13 6.52 -0.27
CA ARG A 45 4.93 6.89 1.13
C ARG A 45 4.82 5.68 2.05
N LEU A 46 4.10 4.62 1.64
CA LEU A 46 3.99 3.39 2.43
C LEU A 46 5.35 2.70 2.56
N GLU A 47 6.11 2.59 1.47
CA GLU A 47 7.48 2.05 1.48
C GLU A 47 8.41 2.83 2.43
N ALA A 48 8.27 4.16 2.49
CA ALA A 48 9.02 4.98 3.44
C ALA A 48 8.64 4.69 4.90
N LEU A 49 7.34 4.47 5.19
CA LEU A 49 6.86 4.10 6.53
C LEU A 49 7.35 2.71 6.94
N VAL A 50 7.31 1.73 6.03
CA VAL A 50 7.82 0.37 6.24
C VAL A 50 9.32 0.43 6.54
N ARG A 51 10.09 1.16 5.73
CA ARG A 51 11.53 1.37 5.95
C ARG A 51 11.80 2.01 7.32
N ALA A 52 11.03 3.03 7.69
CA ALA A 52 11.16 3.68 8.99
C ALA A 52 10.85 2.72 10.15
N HIS A 53 9.80 1.89 10.04
CA HIS A 53 9.45 0.88 11.03
C HIS A 53 10.60 -0.11 11.24
N HIS A 54 11.17 -0.67 10.17
CA HIS A 54 12.30 -1.59 10.28
C HIS A 54 13.57 -0.92 10.82
N SER A 55 13.83 0.34 10.46
CA SER A 55 14.99 1.08 11.00
C SER A 55 14.90 1.35 12.50
N ARG A 56 13.68 1.55 13.03
CA ARG A 56 13.44 1.72 14.48
C ARG A 56 13.62 0.40 15.24
N GLY A 57 13.45 -0.73 14.56
CA GLY A 57 13.63 -2.08 15.10
C GLY A 57 15.09 -2.57 15.20
N VAL A 58 16.08 -1.79 14.73
CA VAL A 58 17.51 -2.14 14.89
C VAL A 58 18.05 -1.80 16.30
N ALA A 59 17.19 -1.32 17.22
CA ALA A 59 17.51 -1.10 18.63
C ALA A 59 16.70 -2.01 19.58
N SER A 60 16.29 -3.20 19.12
CA SER A 60 15.70 -4.22 19.98
C SER A 60 16.06 -5.62 19.50
N ALA A 61 17.34 -5.97 19.67
CA ALA A 61 17.87 -7.30 19.93
C ALA A 61 19.32 -7.17 20.41
#